data_AF-A0A8H6NP84-F1
#
_entry.id   AF-A0A8H6NP84-F1
#
_cell.length_a   1.000
_cell.length_b   1.000
_cell.length_c   1.000
_cell.angle_alpha   90.00
_cell.angle_beta   90.00
_cell.angle_gamma   90.00
#
_symmetry.space_group_name_H-M   'P 1'
#
loop_
_entity.id
_entity.type
_entity.pdbx_description
1 polymer ?
#
loop_
_entity_poly.entity_id
_entity_poly.type
_entity_poly.pdbx_seq_one_letter_code
_entity_poly.pdbx_strand_id
1 'polypeptide(L)'
;MIPPVEDAVLKNNPQFAALHHTLTTAILNPDGSSKKPVTKEQSAIQEIVADTRQELSDHRHAAARNHLLTRALSHTSPPEPKPAPRSLRPRSTSQSQPSAPAAPLPEALLDLLLLLPPLLTLESMSPDSAAVLLSNPPFTELESLLPSLGELVSSTLHSSAVSLARIANPTTNPSFLHRAVPSLQTTYAKLQADALQAKHALAKERVACAEALAKLMEKHSGALTLLVRALEAKHGLVARSLEFRAAETALEARKAEADAVAAREGVRAEVYSPEAVAALEGYNAHLRDARVRLESAVASLTERLEGYGVGVEGEEAKEKTLREIAKKYRELEGELEDAKSDLERLGRA
;
A
#
# COMPACT_ATOMS: atom_id res chain seq x y z
N MET A 1 -14.87 -30.24 -16.81
CA MET A 1 -15.59 -30.51 -15.54
C MET A 1 -16.29 -29.24 -15.10
N ILE A 2 -17.63 -29.26 -15.05
CA ILE A 2 -18.39 -28.14 -14.48
C ILE A 2 -18.14 -28.18 -12.97
N PRO A 3 -17.60 -27.11 -12.36
CA PRO A 3 -17.33 -27.09 -10.93
C PRO A 3 -18.65 -27.29 -10.15
N PRO A 4 -18.66 -28.11 -9.09
CA PRO A 4 -19.87 -28.37 -8.31
C PRO A 4 -20.37 -27.05 -7.69
N VAL A 5 -21.62 -26.69 -7.99
CA VAL A 5 -22.27 -25.53 -7.41
C VAL A 5 -22.87 -25.92 -6.06
N GLU A 6 -22.66 -25.09 -5.04
CA GLU A 6 -23.23 -25.31 -3.71
C GLU A 6 -24.77 -25.25 -3.73
N ASP A 7 -25.42 -26.20 -3.06
CA ASP A 7 -26.88 -26.31 -3.01
C ASP A 7 -27.57 -25.07 -2.41
N ALA A 8 -26.86 -24.30 -1.59
CA ALA A 8 -27.36 -23.04 -1.05
C ALA A 8 -27.57 -21.97 -2.15
N VAL A 9 -26.69 -21.94 -3.16
CA VAL A 9 -26.77 -20.99 -4.29
C VAL A 9 -27.90 -21.36 -5.24
N LEU A 10 -28.13 -22.66 -5.45
CA LEU A 10 -29.24 -23.17 -6.26
C LEU A 10 -30.61 -22.89 -5.60
N LYS A 11 -30.69 -22.94 -4.27
CA LYS A 11 -31.92 -22.61 -3.52
C LYS A 11 -32.21 -21.12 -3.49
N ASN A 12 -31.19 -20.28 -3.40
CA ASN A 12 -31.35 -18.82 -3.35
C ASN A 12 -31.65 -18.20 -4.72
N ASN A 13 -31.36 -18.90 -5.83
CA ASN A 13 -31.61 -18.40 -7.19
C ASN A 13 -32.26 -19.49 -8.07
N PRO A 14 -33.60 -19.59 -8.08
CA PRO A 14 -34.32 -20.66 -8.77
C PRO A 14 -34.18 -20.59 -10.30
N GLN A 15 -34.00 -19.39 -10.87
CA GLN A 15 -33.75 -19.21 -12.30
C GLN A 15 -32.38 -19.78 -12.69
N PHE A 16 -31.36 -19.53 -11.86
CA PHE A 16 -30.04 -20.12 -12.04
C PHE A 16 -30.06 -21.65 -11.87
N ALA A 17 -30.85 -22.18 -10.93
CA ALA A 17 -31.01 -23.62 -10.76
C ALA A 17 -31.65 -24.29 -11.98
N ALA A 18 -32.69 -23.69 -12.56
CA ALA A 18 -33.28 -24.17 -13.80
C ALA A 18 -32.27 -24.14 -14.96
N LEU A 19 -31.50 -23.07 -15.09
CA LEU A 19 -30.47 -22.93 -16.13
C LEU A 19 -29.33 -23.96 -15.94
N HIS A 20 -28.80 -24.08 -14.73
CA HIS A 20 -27.76 -25.06 -14.38
C HIS A 20 -28.23 -26.49 -14.63
N HIS A 21 -29.48 -26.82 -14.25
CA HIS A 21 -30.08 -28.11 -14.55
C HIS A 21 -30.21 -28.34 -16.06
N THR A 22 -30.66 -27.34 -16.82
CA THR A 22 -30.81 -27.46 -18.29
C THR A 22 -29.46 -27.61 -18.99
N LEU A 23 -28.42 -26.89 -18.53
CA LEU A 23 -27.06 -26.99 -19.04
C LEU A 23 -26.43 -28.36 -18.75
N THR A 24 -26.53 -28.84 -17.50
CA THR A 24 -25.92 -30.12 -17.08
C THR A 24 -26.66 -31.35 -17.61
N THR A 25 -27.98 -31.28 -17.78
CA THR A 25 -28.78 -32.43 -18.25
C THR A 25 -28.92 -32.48 -19.76
N ALA A 26 -29.28 -31.37 -20.41
CA ALA A 26 -29.69 -31.35 -21.82
C ALA A 26 -28.57 -30.91 -22.78
N ILE A 27 -27.64 -30.06 -22.34
CA ILE A 27 -26.71 -29.37 -23.25
C ILE A 27 -25.27 -29.88 -23.12
N LEU A 28 -24.80 -30.21 -21.91
CA LEU A 28 -23.40 -30.55 -21.64
C LEU A 28 -23.25 -31.97 -21.05
N ASN A 29 -22.15 -32.61 -21.41
CA ASN A 29 -21.61 -33.83 -20.84
C ASN A 29 -20.86 -33.51 -19.52
N PRO A 30 -20.66 -34.49 -18.63
CA PRO A 30 -19.93 -34.29 -17.36
C PRO A 30 -18.52 -33.70 -17.54
N ASP A 31 -17.90 -33.93 -18.70
CA ASP A 31 -16.58 -33.38 -19.04
C ASP A 31 -16.61 -31.91 -19.49
N GLY A 32 -17.80 -31.36 -19.79
CA GLY A 32 -18.01 -30.00 -20.31
C GLY A 32 -18.17 -29.90 -21.82
N SER A 33 -18.15 -31.04 -22.54
CA SER A 33 -18.44 -31.13 -23.98
C SER A 33 -19.94 -31.06 -24.27
N SER A 34 -20.38 -30.51 -25.41
CA SER A 34 -21.80 -30.46 -25.79
C SER A 34 -22.38 -31.85 -26.11
N LYS A 35 -23.60 -32.12 -25.65
CA LYS A 35 -24.38 -33.35 -25.95
C LYS A 35 -25.04 -33.32 -27.33
N LYS A 36 -25.24 -32.14 -27.93
CA LYS A 36 -25.89 -32.03 -29.23
C LYS A 36 -24.92 -32.50 -30.33
N PRO A 37 -25.34 -33.39 -31.26
CA PRO A 37 -24.54 -33.69 -32.44
C PRO A 37 -24.35 -32.43 -33.26
N VAL A 38 -23.20 -32.32 -33.93
CA VAL A 38 -22.81 -31.20 -34.78
C VAL A 38 -23.98 -30.87 -35.72
N THR A 39 -24.66 -29.75 -35.47
CA THR A 39 -25.71 -29.25 -36.36
C THR A 39 -25.09 -28.98 -37.73
N LYS A 40 -25.84 -29.08 -38.82
CA LYS A 40 -25.35 -28.71 -40.17
C LYS A 40 -24.70 -27.32 -40.21
N GLU A 41 -25.20 -26.40 -39.39
CA GLU A 41 -24.63 -25.06 -39.19
C GLU A 41 -23.28 -25.09 -38.46
N GLN A 42 -23.09 -25.94 -37.46
CA GLN A 42 -21.82 -26.08 -36.76
C GLN A 42 -20.76 -26.78 -37.61
N SER A 43 -21.14 -27.74 -38.46
CA SER A 43 -20.22 -28.33 -39.45
C SER A 43 -19.84 -27.31 -40.52
N ALA A 44 -20.79 -26.50 -41.01
CA ALA A 44 -20.50 -25.42 -41.95
C ALA A 44 -19.59 -24.35 -41.33
N ILE A 45 -19.79 -24.00 -40.05
CA ILE A 45 -18.89 -23.09 -39.34
C ILE A 45 -17.49 -23.71 -39.16
N GLN A 46 -17.40 -25.00 -38.84
CA GLN A 46 -16.10 -25.69 -38.73
C GLN A 46 -15.37 -25.76 -40.07
N GLU A 47 -16.09 -25.94 -41.17
CA GLU A 47 -15.57 -25.94 -42.54
C GLU A 47 -15.05 -24.54 -42.91
N ILE A 48 -15.84 -23.48 -42.69
CA ILE A 48 -15.40 -22.09 -42.88
C ILE A 48 -14.18 -21.77 -42.01
N VAL A 49 -14.15 -22.24 -40.76
CA VAL A 49 -12.99 -22.04 -39.86
C VAL A 49 -11.76 -22.83 -40.34
N ALA A 50 -11.94 -23.99 -40.97
CA ALA A 50 -10.85 -24.74 -41.57
C ALA A 50 -10.30 -24.04 -42.82
N ASP A 51 -11.18 -23.57 -43.70
CA ASP A 51 -10.83 -22.86 -44.93
C ASP A 51 -10.11 -21.54 -44.62
N THR A 52 -10.67 -20.73 -43.72
CA THR A 52 -10.02 -19.49 -43.27
C THR A 52 -8.67 -19.74 -42.60
N ARG A 53 -8.50 -20.84 -41.87
CA ARG A 53 -7.18 -21.21 -41.32
C ARG A 53 -6.20 -21.60 -42.41
N GLN A 54 -6.67 -22.30 -43.44
CA GLN A 54 -5.86 -22.67 -44.59
C GLN A 54 -5.42 -21.41 -45.36
N GLU A 55 -6.35 -20.51 -45.69
CA GLU A 55 -6.06 -19.22 -46.33
C GLU A 55 -5.07 -18.40 -45.51
N LEU A 56 -5.28 -18.30 -44.19
CA LEU A 56 -4.38 -17.59 -43.29
C LEU A 56 -2.99 -18.25 -43.26
N SER A 57 -2.93 -19.59 -43.31
CA SER A 57 -1.65 -20.31 -43.39
C SER A 57 -0.90 -20.01 -44.68
N ASP A 58 -1.62 -19.91 -45.80
CA ASP A 58 -1.06 -19.61 -47.11
C ASP A 58 -0.57 -18.16 -47.16
N HIS A 59 -1.36 -17.20 -46.64
CA HIS A 59 -0.94 -15.81 -46.48
C HIS A 59 0.28 -15.67 -45.56
N ARG A 60 0.33 -16.41 -44.45
CA ARG A 60 1.50 -16.43 -43.56
C ARG A 60 2.72 -17.01 -44.27
N HIS A 61 2.55 -18.07 -45.05
CA HIS A 61 3.64 -18.67 -45.79
C HIS A 61 4.19 -17.70 -46.85
N ALA A 62 3.31 -17.03 -47.60
CA ALA A 62 3.67 -16.00 -48.57
C ALA A 62 4.38 -14.80 -47.90
N ALA A 63 3.83 -14.29 -46.81
CA ALA A 63 4.42 -13.18 -46.06
C ALA A 63 5.78 -13.56 -45.47
N ALA A 64 5.91 -14.76 -44.91
CA ALA A 64 7.17 -15.27 -44.37
C ALA A 64 8.22 -15.42 -45.49
N ARG A 65 7.83 -15.93 -46.67
CA ARG A 65 8.72 -16.03 -47.83
C ARG A 65 9.23 -14.66 -48.26
N ASN A 66 8.33 -13.69 -48.42
CA ASN A 66 8.70 -12.33 -48.80
C ASN A 66 9.61 -11.69 -47.76
N HIS A 67 9.26 -11.80 -46.47
CA HIS A 67 10.08 -11.28 -45.39
C HIS A 67 11.47 -11.93 -45.33
N LEU A 68 11.58 -13.24 -45.53
CA LEU A 68 12.86 -13.94 -45.59
C LEU A 68 13.72 -13.47 -46.78
N LEU A 69 13.11 -13.25 -47.95
CA LEU A 69 13.83 -12.74 -49.12
C LEU A 69 14.27 -11.30 -48.93
N THR A 70 13.39 -10.41 -48.46
CA THR A 70 13.75 -9.02 -48.16
C THR A 70 14.84 -8.93 -47.10
N ARG A 71 14.78 -9.78 -46.08
CA ARG A 71 15.81 -9.86 -45.03
C ARG A 71 17.11 -10.48 -45.54
N ALA A 72 17.05 -11.46 -46.44
CA ALA A 72 18.25 -12.00 -47.07
C ALA A 72 18.92 -10.92 -47.93
N LEU A 73 18.15 -10.14 -48.68
CA LEU A 73 18.62 -9.01 -49.49
C LEU A 73 19.19 -7.84 -48.66
N SER A 74 18.68 -7.61 -47.46
CA SER A 74 19.23 -6.56 -46.58
C SER A 74 20.51 -6.99 -45.85
N HIS A 75 20.72 -8.30 -45.67
CA HIS A 75 21.90 -8.85 -45.01
C HIS A 75 22.92 -9.46 -45.97
N THR A 76 22.62 -9.50 -47.27
CA THR A 76 23.61 -9.74 -48.30
C THR A 76 24.62 -8.61 -48.25
N SER A 77 25.85 -8.97 -47.94
CA SER A 77 27.02 -8.11 -48.04
C SER A 77 27.92 -8.71 -49.13
N PRO A 78 28.70 -7.91 -49.87
CA PRO A 78 29.76 -8.43 -50.71
C PRO A 78 30.61 -9.45 -49.93
N PRO A 79 31.03 -10.57 -50.54
CA PRO A 79 31.85 -11.56 -49.86
C PRO A 79 33.13 -10.88 -49.40
N GLU A 80 33.32 -10.77 -48.08
CA GLU A 80 34.58 -10.27 -47.54
C GLU A 80 35.73 -11.09 -48.12
N PRO A 81 36.83 -10.45 -48.57
CA PRO A 81 38.01 -11.18 -48.99
C PRO A 81 38.44 -12.04 -47.80
N LYS A 82 38.43 -13.37 -47.98
CA LYS A 82 38.92 -14.34 -46.99
C LYS A 82 40.21 -13.78 -46.36
N PRO A 83 40.24 -13.46 -45.05
CA PRO A 83 41.49 -13.10 -44.42
C PRO A 83 42.41 -14.31 -44.57
N ALA A 84 43.56 -14.08 -45.20
CA ALA A 84 44.59 -15.11 -45.36
C ALA A 84 44.79 -15.80 -44.01
N PRO A 85 44.79 -17.15 -43.94
CA PRO A 85 45.05 -17.83 -42.68
C PRO A 85 46.42 -17.38 -42.19
N ARG A 86 46.46 -16.71 -41.02
CA ARG A 86 47.71 -16.50 -40.28
C ARG A 86 48.22 -17.88 -39.85
N SER A 87 48.94 -18.53 -40.76
CA SER A 87 49.64 -19.77 -40.52
C SER A 87 50.85 -19.49 -39.64
N LEU A 88 50.71 -19.78 -38.34
CA LEU A 88 51.85 -20.06 -37.47
C LEU A 88 52.24 -21.53 -37.64
N ARG A 89 52.97 -21.88 -38.71
CA ARG A 89 54.07 -22.88 -38.72
C ARG A 89 54.63 -23.18 -40.12
N PRO A 90 55.92 -23.59 -40.21
CA PRO A 90 56.64 -23.66 -41.48
C PRO A 90 56.57 -25.04 -42.15
N ARG A 91 56.58 -25.00 -43.50
CA ARG A 91 57.29 -25.88 -44.45
C ARG A 91 56.80 -27.32 -44.64
N SER A 92 56.12 -27.59 -45.76
CA SER A 92 56.63 -28.41 -46.87
C SER A 92 55.60 -28.59 -48.01
N THR A 93 56.01 -28.15 -49.20
CA THR A 93 55.71 -28.63 -50.57
C THR A 93 54.58 -29.64 -50.80
N SER A 94 53.51 -29.21 -51.51
CA SER A 94 53.07 -29.82 -52.78
C SER A 94 51.81 -29.14 -53.35
N GLN A 95 51.95 -28.69 -54.60
CA GLN A 95 50.92 -28.53 -55.65
C GLN A 95 49.74 -27.56 -55.40
N SER A 96 49.98 -26.35 -55.90
CA SER A 96 49.04 -25.29 -56.23
C SER A 96 47.98 -25.71 -57.26
N GLN A 97 46.71 -25.73 -56.85
CA GLN A 97 45.61 -25.34 -57.72
C GLN A 97 45.39 -23.82 -57.54
N PRO A 98 45.32 -23.02 -58.62
CA PRO A 98 45.04 -21.59 -58.49
C PRO A 98 43.55 -21.40 -58.15
N SER A 99 43.23 -21.14 -56.89
CA SER A 99 41.95 -20.54 -56.53
C SER A 99 41.94 -19.10 -57.03
N ALA A 100 41.12 -18.82 -58.04
CA ALA A 100 40.93 -17.48 -58.60
C ALA A 100 40.65 -16.46 -57.48
N PRO A 101 41.25 -15.26 -57.55
CA PRO A 101 40.88 -14.16 -56.66
C PRO A 101 39.42 -13.78 -56.94
N ALA A 102 38.62 -13.63 -55.88
CA ALA A 102 37.24 -13.15 -56.00
C ALA A 102 37.25 -11.82 -56.74
N ALA A 103 36.62 -11.77 -57.91
CA ALA A 103 36.49 -10.55 -58.68
C ALA A 103 35.72 -9.51 -57.83
N PRO A 104 36.13 -8.22 -57.87
CA PRO A 104 35.32 -7.17 -57.25
C PRO A 104 33.93 -7.20 -57.87
N LEU A 105 32.90 -7.22 -57.03
CA LEU A 105 31.51 -7.21 -57.49
C LEU A 105 31.27 -5.94 -58.35
N PRO A 106 30.46 -6.03 -59.41
CA PRO A 106 30.08 -4.86 -60.20
C PRO A 106 29.47 -3.77 -59.31
N GLU A 107 29.88 -2.52 -59.49
CA GLU A 107 29.41 -1.35 -58.71
C GLU A 107 27.87 -1.22 -58.78
N ALA A 108 27.28 -1.49 -59.95
CA ALA A 108 25.84 -1.53 -60.16
C ALA A 108 25.09 -2.57 -59.29
N LEU A 109 25.76 -3.66 -58.86
CA LEU A 109 25.18 -4.67 -57.98
C LEU A 109 25.16 -4.18 -56.52
N LEU A 110 26.17 -3.41 -56.10
CA LEU A 110 26.21 -2.82 -54.76
C LEU A 110 25.14 -1.73 -54.59
N ASP A 111 24.96 -0.89 -55.60
CA ASP A 111 23.90 0.13 -55.62
C ASP A 111 22.51 -0.52 -55.61
N LEU A 112 22.33 -1.62 -56.36
CA LEU A 112 21.10 -2.39 -56.34
C LEU A 112 20.82 -3.01 -54.95
N LEU A 113 21.85 -3.55 -54.29
CA LEU A 113 21.74 -4.17 -52.96
C LEU A 113 21.33 -3.16 -51.87
N LEU A 114 21.75 -1.90 -52.02
CA LEU A 114 21.41 -0.82 -51.11
C LEU A 114 19.99 -0.29 -51.32
N LEU A 115 19.54 -0.23 -52.58
CA LEU A 115 18.26 0.38 -52.97
C LEU A 115 17.07 -0.62 -52.98
N LEU A 116 17.31 -1.92 -53.20
CA LEU A 116 16.24 -2.91 -53.31
C LEU A 116 15.51 -3.21 -51.98
N PRO A 117 16.20 -3.39 -50.82
CA PRO A 117 15.53 -3.65 -49.55
C PRO A 117 14.49 -2.59 -49.12
N PRO A 118 14.79 -1.28 -49.15
CA PRO A 118 13.80 -0.27 -48.77
C PRO A 118 12.60 -0.23 -49.73
N LEU A 119 12.81 -0.49 -51.04
CA LEU A 119 11.74 -0.53 -52.03
C LEU A 119 10.80 -1.73 -51.82
N LEU A 120 11.31 -2.88 -51.41
CA LEU A 120 10.51 -4.08 -51.12
C LEU A 120 9.75 -4.02 -49.78
N THR A 121 10.15 -3.12 -48.87
CA THR A 121 9.43 -2.86 -47.62
C THR A 121 8.33 -1.80 -47.72
N LEU A 122 8.26 -1.05 -48.83
CA LEU A 122 7.21 -0.05 -49.04
C LEU A 122 5.91 -0.74 -49.47
N GLU A 123 4.86 -0.58 -48.67
CA GLU A 123 3.60 -1.32 -48.81
C GLU A 123 2.73 -0.83 -49.99
N SER A 124 3.00 0.35 -50.55
CA SER A 124 2.36 0.84 -51.78
C SER A 124 3.10 2.05 -52.38
N MET A 125 3.60 1.91 -53.61
CA MET A 125 4.12 3.02 -54.42
C MET A 125 3.12 3.38 -55.53
N SER A 126 3.03 4.67 -55.91
CA SER A 126 2.20 5.05 -57.05
C SER A 126 2.76 4.46 -58.35
N PRO A 127 1.91 3.99 -59.28
CA PRO A 127 2.36 3.29 -60.48
C PRO A 127 3.27 4.15 -61.36
N ASP A 128 3.03 5.46 -61.41
CA ASP A 128 3.85 6.42 -62.17
C ASP A 128 5.25 6.58 -61.58
N SER A 129 5.36 6.59 -60.25
CA SER A 129 6.67 6.67 -59.56
C SER A 129 7.46 5.37 -59.71
N ALA A 130 6.77 4.22 -59.70
CA ALA A 130 7.40 2.92 -59.94
C ALA A 130 7.94 2.82 -61.38
N ALA A 131 7.19 3.30 -62.37
CA ALA A 131 7.63 3.31 -63.76
C ALA A 131 8.91 4.17 -63.97
N VAL A 132 8.98 5.33 -63.31
CA VAL A 132 10.16 6.22 -63.38
C VAL A 132 11.38 5.62 -62.66
N LEU A 133 11.19 4.90 -61.56
CA LEU A 133 12.30 4.22 -60.86
C LEU A 133 12.85 3.03 -61.66
N LEU A 134 11.96 2.25 -62.29
CA LEU A 134 12.35 1.08 -63.09
C LEU A 134 12.99 1.46 -64.44
N SER A 135 12.78 2.69 -64.92
CA SER A 135 13.39 3.19 -66.17
C SER A 135 14.81 3.74 -66.01
N ASN A 136 15.36 3.79 -64.78
CA ASN A 136 16.70 4.31 -64.50
C ASN A 136 17.67 3.22 -64.01
N PRO A 137 18.98 3.30 -64.34
CA PRO A 137 19.98 2.40 -63.76
C PRO A 137 20.05 2.61 -62.23
N PRO A 138 20.22 1.55 -61.42
CA PRO A 138 20.62 0.18 -61.79
C PRO A 138 19.45 -0.79 -62.13
N PHE A 139 18.19 -0.34 -62.15
CA PHE A 139 17.03 -1.23 -62.35
C PHE A 139 16.82 -1.66 -63.81
N THR A 140 17.33 -0.91 -64.78
CA THR A 140 17.31 -1.28 -66.20
C THR A 140 18.19 -2.50 -66.51
N GLU A 141 19.20 -2.75 -65.68
CA GLU A 141 20.12 -3.89 -65.79
C GLU A 141 19.73 -5.03 -64.82
N LEU A 142 18.55 -4.95 -64.19
CA LEU A 142 18.12 -5.92 -63.19
C LEU A 142 18.02 -7.34 -63.76
N GLU A 143 17.56 -7.50 -65.00
CA GLU A 143 17.43 -8.83 -65.62
C GLU A 143 18.79 -9.50 -65.86
N SER A 144 19.85 -8.73 -66.14
CA SER A 144 21.21 -9.25 -66.32
C SER A 144 21.93 -9.47 -64.98
N LEU A 145 21.59 -8.71 -63.93
CA LEU A 145 22.15 -8.82 -62.58
C LEU A 145 21.38 -9.79 -61.66
N LEU A 146 20.18 -10.23 -62.04
CA LEU A 146 19.37 -11.21 -61.30
C LEU A 146 20.10 -12.52 -60.99
N PRO A 147 20.81 -13.18 -61.94
CA PRO A 147 21.49 -14.44 -61.63
C PRO A 147 22.60 -14.30 -60.58
N SER A 148 23.37 -13.20 -60.60
CA SER A 148 24.43 -12.94 -59.61
C SER A 148 23.86 -12.54 -58.24
N LEU A 149 22.78 -11.77 -58.21
CA LEU A 149 22.02 -11.48 -57.00
C LEU A 149 21.41 -12.76 -56.39
N GLY A 150 20.85 -13.62 -57.23
CA GLY A 150 20.29 -14.91 -56.83
C GLY A 150 21.32 -15.84 -56.18
N GLU A 151 22.55 -15.90 -56.72
CA GLU A 151 23.66 -16.65 -56.13
C GLU A 151 24.05 -16.09 -54.75
N LEU A 152 24.14 -14.75 -54.62
CA LEU A 152 24.48 -14.09 -53.36
C LEU A 152 23.40 -14.32 -52.28
N VAL A 153 22.12 -14.13 -52.62
CA VAL A 153 20.99 -14.37 -51.72
C VAL A 153 20.89 -15.84 -51.31
N SER A 154 21.12 -16.76 -52.24
CA SER A 154 21.16 -18.20 -51.94
C SER A 154 22.27 -18.53 -50.94
N SER A 155 23.46 -17.93 -51.11
CA SER A 155 24.59 -18.13 -50.19
C SER A 155 24.32 -17.61 -48.78
N THR A 156 23.63 -16.46 -48.64
CA THR A 156 23.29 -15.91 -47.33
C THR A 156 22.16 -16.68 -46.65
N LEU A 157 21.15 -17.10 -47.40
CA LEU A 157 20.11 -18.01 -46.91
C LEU A 157 20.71 -19.34 -46.46
N HIS A 158 21.66 -19.89 -47.21
CA HIS A 158 22.34 -21.12 -46.81
C HIS A 158 23.21 -20.92 -45.55
N SER A 159 23.95 -19.82 -45.46
CA SER A 159 24.76 -19.48 -44.27
C SER A 159 23.89 -19.31 -43.02
N SER A 160 22.75 -18.62 -43.14
CA SER A 160 21.80 -18.45 -42.03
C SER A 160 21.13 -19.78 -41.63
N ALA A 161 20.81 -20.65 -42.58
CA ALA A 161 20.30 -21.99 -42.27
C ALA A 161 21.34 -22.84 -41.52
N VAL A 162 22.61 -22.74 -41.89
CA VAL A 162 23.73 -23.44 -41.23
C VAL A 162 24.00 -22.87 -39.83
N SER A 163 23.87 -21.56 -39.63
CA SER A 163 24.01 -20.96 -38.30
C SER A 163 22.86 -21.38 -37.37
N LEU A 164 21.62 -21.44 -37.87
CA LEU A 164 20.49 -22.02 -37.14
C LEU A 164 20.71 -23.50 -36.81
N ALA A 165 21.26 -24.28 -37.74
CA ALA A 165 21.61 -25.67 -37.49
C ALA A 165 22.70 -25.85 -36.43
N ARG A 166 23.64 -24.91 -36.34
CA ARG A 166 24.65 -24.88 -35.26
C ARG A 166 24.02 -24.57 -33.91
N ILE A 167 23.05 -23.66 -33.84
CA ILE A 167 22.32 -23.34 -32.59
C ILE A 167 21.50 -24.54 -32.13
N ALA A 168 20.82 -25.22 -33.06
CA ALA A 168 20.03 -26.40 -32.76
C ALA A 168 20.91 -27.60 -32.34
N ASN A 169 22.11 -27.74 -32.93
CA ASN A 169 23.02 -28.84 -32.67
C ASN A 169 24.43 -28.34 -32.29
N PRO A 170 24.61 -27.81 -31.07
CA PRO A 170 25.87 -27.17 -30.66
C PRO A 170 27.05 -28.15 -30.57
N THR A 171 26.77 -29.44 -30.41
CA THR A 171 27.79 -30.50 -30.26
C THR A 171 28.20 -31.14 -31.59
N THR A 172 27.53 -30.79 -32.70
CA THR A 172 27.81 -31.41 -34.00
C THR A 172 28.98 -30.73 -34.70
N ASN A 173 29.87 -31.52 -35.29
CA ASN A 173 31.02 -31.01 -36.04
C ASN A 173 30.55 -30.11 -37.21
N PRO A 174 31.18 -28.94 -37.43
CA PRO A 174 30.76 -27.96 -38.44
C PRO A 174 30.65 -28.53 -39.86
N SER A 175 31.44 -29.55 -40.20
CA SER A 175 31.43 -30.21 -41.52
C SER A 175 30.13 -30.96 -41.83
N PHE A 176 29.37 -31.39 -40.81
CA PHE A 176 28.12 -32.14 -40.99
C PHE A 176 26.86 -31.30 -40.78
N LEU A 177 26.99 -30.02 -40.42
CA LEU A 177 25.84 -29.14 -40.14
C LEU A 177 24.90 -28.97 -41.34
N HIS A 178 25.43 -28.99 -42.56
CA HIS A 178 24.63 -28.91 -43.79
C HIS A 178 23.62 -30.05 -43.92
N ARG A 179 23.92 -31.24 -43.38
CA ARG A 179 23.00 -32.39 -43.39
C ARG A 179 21.83 -32.20 -42.42
N ALA A 180 21.98 -31.35 -41.41
CA ALA A 180 20.93 -31.07 -40.42
C ALA A 180 19.93 -30.01 -40.90
N VAL A 181 20.25 -29.24 -41.96
CA VAL A 181 19.38 -28.16 -42.48
C VAL A 181 17.96 -28.65 -42.85
N PRO A 182 17.77 -29.78 -43.57
CA PRO A 182 16.43 -30.28 -43.89
C PRO A 182 15.65 -30.71 -42.64
N SER A 183 16.33 -31.13 -41.57
CA SER A 183 15.71 -31.60 -40.34
C SER A 183 15.27 -30.48 -39.40
N LEU A 184 15.67 -29.22 -39.64
CA LEU A 184 15.42 -28.08 -38.76
C LEU A 184 13.95 -27.86 -38.42
N GLN A 185 13.06 -28.03 -39.42
CA GLN A 185 11.63 -27.87 -39.21
C GLN A 185 11.09 -28.93 -38.24
N THR A 186 11.55 -30.19 -38.38
CA THR A 186 11.12 -31.27 -37.50
C THR A 186 11.67 -31.09 -36.08
N THR A 187 12.90 -30.63 -35.93
CA THR A 187 13.49 -30.35 -34.61
C THR A 187 12.80 -29.17 -33.94
N TYR A 188 12.47 -28.13 -34.70
CA TYR A 188 11.72 -26.98 -34.18
C TYR A 188 10.33 -27.38 -33.70
N ALA A 189 9.59 -28.15 -34.51
CA ALA A 189 8.26 -28.64 -34.14
C ALA A 189 8.30 -29.51 -32.88
N LYS A 190 9.31 -30.39 -32.75
CA LYS A 190 9.54 -31.19 -31.54
C LYS A 190 9.84 -30.31 -30.33
N LEU A 191 10.79 -29.37 -30.44
CA LEU A 191 11.13 -28.45 -29.35
C LEU A 191 9.92 -27.60 -28.92
N GLN A 192 9.10 -27.16 -29.87
CA GLN A 192 7.88 -26.42 -29.58
C GLN A 192 6.87 -27.29 -28.83
N ALA A 193 6.66 -28.54 -29.26
CA ALA A 193 5.79 -29.49 -28.59
C ALA A 193 6.28 -29.81 -27.17
N ASP A 194 7.58 -30.11 -27.01
CA ASP A 194 8.22 -30.40 -25.73
C ASP A 194 8.10 -29.21 -24.77
N ALA A 195 8.34 -27.98 -25.25
CA ALA A 195 8.21 -26.77 -24.46
C ALA A 195 6.77 -26.52 -23.99
N LEU A 196 5.78 -26.77 -24.86
CA LEU A 196 4.36 -26.68 -24.48
C LEU A 196 4.00 -27.77 -23.46
N GLN A 197 4.43 -29.01 -23.68
CA GLN A 197 4.19 -30.12 -22.75
C GLN A 197 4.83 -29.86 -21.38
N ALA A 198 6.06 -29.37 -21.35
CA ALA A 198 6.75 -29.01 -20.11
C ALA A 198 6.02 -27.89 -19.36
N LYS A 199 5.50 -26.87 -20.08
CA LYS A 199 4.67 -25.82 -19.48
C LYS A 199 3.39 -26.37 -18.89
N HIS A 200 2.70 -27.26 -19.60
CA HIS A 200 1.48 -27.90 -19.10
C HIS A 200 1.74 -28.80 -17.89
N ALA A 201 2.81 -29.59 -17.91
CA ALA A 201 3.22 -30.42 -16.77
C ALA A 201 3.52 -29.55 -15.54
N LEU A 202 4.31 -28.49 -15.70
CA LEU A 202 4.64 -27.57 -14.61
C LEU A 202 3.40 -26.85 -14.06
N ALA A 203 2.45 -26.45 -14.91
CA ALA A 203 1.19 -25.88 -14.44
C ALA A 203 0.37 -26.89 -13.63
N LYS A 204 0.30 -28.15 -14.08
CA LYS A 204 -0.39 -29.23 -13.37
C LYS A 204 0.23 -29.51 -12.01
N GLU A 205 1.55 -29.62 -11.93
CA GLU A 205 2.26 -29.83 -10.66
C GLU A 205 2.06 -28.66 -9.70
N ARG A 206 2.05 -27.42 -10.20
CA ARG A 206 1.76 -26.23 -9.36
C ARG A 206 0.37 -26.28 -8.73
N VAL A 207 -0.64 -26.69 -9.51
CA VAL A 207 -2.01 -26.84 -8.99
C VAL A 207 -2.05 -27.97 -7.94
N ALA A 208 -1.43 -29.12 -8.23
CA ALA A 208 -1.37 -30.23 -7.27
C ALA A 208 -0.67 -29.84 -5.96
N CYS A 209 0.43 -29.09 -6.04
CA CYS A 209 1.13 -28.55 -4.86
C CYS A 209 0.26 -27.57 -4.08
N ALA A 210 -0.47 -26.68 -4.75
CA ALA A 210 -1.38 -25.75 -4.08
C ALA A 210 -2.51 -26.48 -3.34
N GLU A 211 -3.09 -27.51 -3.95
CA GLU A 211 -4.09 -28.37 -3.30
C GLU A 211 -3.53 -29.12 -2.10
N ALA A 212 -2.30 -29.65 -2.21
CA ALA A 212 -1.63 -30.32 -1.09
C ALA A 212 -1.36 -29.36 0.07
N LEU A 213 -0.95 -28.13 -0.22
CA LEU A 213 -0.73 -27.09 0.77
C LEU A 213 -2.04 -26.67 1.45
N ALA A 214 -3.12 -26.50 0.69
CA ALA A 214 -4.44 -26.21 1.24
C ALA A 214 -4.90 -27.30 2.22
N LYS A 215 -4.75 -28.59 1.83
CA LYS A 215 -5.04 -29.74 2.71
C LYS A 215 -4.18 -29.76 3.98
N LEU A 216 -2.92 -29.36 3.87
CA LEU A 216 -2.03 -29.26 5.03
C LEU A 216 -2.48 -28.13 5.98
N MET A 217 -2.82 -26.96 5.45
CA MET A 217 -3.35 -25.84 6.24
C MET A 217 -4.66 -26.20 6.95
N GLU A 218 -5.55 -26.93 6.29
CA GLU A 218 -6.79 -27.43 6.90
C GLU A 218 -6.52 -28.40 8.06
N LYS A 219 -5.54 -29.31 7.90
CA LYS A 219 -5.12 -30.19 9.00
C LYS A 219 -4.51 -29.40 10.16
N HIS A 220 -3.72 -28.37 9.89
CA HIS A 220 -3.16 -27.51 10.93
C HIS A 220 -4.22 -26.69 11.66
N SER A 221 -5.20 -26.12 10.95
CA SER A 221 -6.30 -25.40 11.59
C SER A 221 -7.15 -26.37 12.44
N GLY A 222 -7.39 -27.59 11.96
CA GLY A 222 -8.01 -28.66 12.75
C GLY A 222 -7.23 -28.98 14.03
N ALA A 223 -5.90 -29.15 13.93
CA ALA A 223 -5.06 -29.41 15.10
C ALA A 223 -5.06 -28.24 16.11
N LEU A 224 -4.98 -27.00 15.62
CA LEU A 224 -5.02 -25.81 16.46
C LEU A 224 -6.37 -25.64 17.17
N THR A 225 -7.48 -25.87 16.46
CA THR A 225 -8.82 -25.79 17.09
C THR A 225 -9.00 -26.87 18.17
N LEU A 226 -8.47 -28.09 17.96
CA LEU A 226 -8.46 -29.13 18.98
C LEU A 226 -7.60 -28.74 20.19
N LEU A 227 -6.44 -28.12 19.95
CA LEU A 227 -5.56 -27.64 21.02
C LEU A 227 -6.24 -26.53 21.83
N VAL A 228 -6.85 -25.54 21.17
CA VAL A 228 -7.60 -24.47 21.83
C VAL A 228 -8.75 -25.06 22.66
N ARG A 229 -9.55 -25.98 22.10
CA ARG A 229 -10.61 -26.66 22.85
C ARG A 229 -10.09 -27.44 24.05
N ALA A 230 -8.93 -28.09 23.94
CA ALA A 230 -8.31 -28.79 25.05
C ALA A 230 -7.82 -27.82 26.15
N LEU A 231 -7.30 -26.65 25.76
CA LEU A 231 -6.93 -25.59 26.70
C LEU A 231 -8.17 -24.97 27.37
N GLU A 232 -9.22 -24.69 26.60
CA GLU A 232 -10.50 -24.20 27.14
C GLU A 232 -11.14 -25.21 28.08
N ALA A 233 -11.10 -26.51 27.77
CA ALA A 233 -11.63 -27.55 28.65
C ALA A 233 -10.87 -27.61 29.99
N LYS A 234 -9.55 -27.39 29.99
CA LYS A 234 -8.72 -27.43 31.21
C LYS A 234 -8.78 -26.13 32.01
N HIS A 235 -8.71 -24.99 31.34
CA HIS A 235 -8.51 -23.70 31.98
C HIS A 235 -9.74 -22.79 31.92
N GLY A 236 -10.70 -23.05 31.05
CA GLY A 236 -11.88 -22.20 30.85
C GLY A 236 -12.82 -22.19 32.05
N LEU A 237 -13.05 -23.33 32.70
CA LEU A 237 -13.86 -23.39 33.93
C LEU A 237 -13.17 -22.65 35.09
N VAL A 238 -11.85 -22.80 35.23
CA VAL A 238 -11.06 -22.12 36.26
C VAL A 238 -11.10 -20.61 36.02
N ALA A 239 -10.84 -20.14 34.79
CA ALA A 239 -10.90 -18.72 34.44
C ALA A 239 -12.28 -18.11 34.73
N ARG A 240 -13.37 -18.74 34.27
CA ARG A 240 -14.74 -18.28 34.53
C ARG A 240 -15.08 -18.25 36.02
N SER A 241 -14.61 -19.25 36.79
CA SER A 241 -14.83 -19.28 38.24
C SER A 241 -14.08 -18.17 38.97
N LEU A 242 -12.87 -17.82 38.52
CA LEU A 242 -12.09 -16.71 39.08
C LEU A 242 -12.69 -15.35 38.70
N GLU A 243 -13.16 -15.19 37.46
CA GLU A 243 -13.89 -14.00 37.02
C GLU A 243 -15.16 -13.78 37.85
N PHE A 244 -15.95 -14.84 38.09
CA PHE A 244 -17.15 -14.75 38.91
C PHE A 244 -16.83 -14.38 40.36
N ARG A 245 -15.82 -15.01 40.97
CA ARG A 245 -15.36 -14.65 42.33
C ARG A 245 -14.85 -13.21 42.41
N ALA A 246 -14.09 -12.75 41.41
CA ALA A 246 -13.63 -11.37 41.35
C ALA A 246 -14.83 -10.40 41.24
N ALA A 247 -15.84 -10.74 40.46
CA ALA A 247 -17.07 -9.95 40.36
C ALA A 247 -17.89 -9.94 41.67
N GLU A 248 -17.99 -11.07 42.37
CA GLU A 248 -18.63 -11.15 43.69
C GLU A 248 -17.91 -10.27 44.72
N THR A 249 -16.59 -10.41 44.85
CA THR A 249 -15.79 -9.60 45.79
C THR A 249 -15.83 -8.11 45.47
N ALA A 250 -15.86 -7.74 44.19
CA ALA A 250 -16.01 -6.34 43.77
C ALA A 250 -17.39 -5.78 44.14
N LEU A 251 -18.44 -6.59 44.03
CA LEU A 251 -19.79 -6.20 44.41
C LEU A 251 -19.94 -6.09 45.93
N GLU A 252 -19.32 -6.99 46.70
CA GLU A 252 -19.23 -6.89 48.16
C GLU A 252 -18.48 -5.63 48.60
N ALA A 253 -17.35 -5.31 47.97
CA ALA A 253 -16.61 -4.09 48.26
C ALA A 253 -17.43 -2.82 47.98
N ARG A 254 -18.19 -2.79 46.88
CA ARG A 254 -19.10 -1.67 46.57
C ARG A 254 -20.24 -1.53 47.57
N LYS A 255 -20.79 -2.65 48.05
CA LYS A 255 -21.79 -2.63 49.13
C LYS A 255 -21.19 -2.08 50.41
N ALA A 256 -20.01 -2.55 50.82
CA ALA A 256 -19.33 -2.06 52.00
C ALA A 256 -18.98 -0.56 51.89
N GLU A 257 -18.60 -0.08 50.71
CA GLU A 257 -18.38 1.35 50.46
C GLU A 257 -19.68 2.15 50.62
N ALA A 258 -20.79 1.67 50.04
CA ALA A 258 -22.09 2.32 50.18
C ALA A 258 -22.57 2.33 51.65
N ASP A 259 -22.40 1.21 52.37
CA ASP A 259 -22.73 1.10 53.79
C ASP A 259 -21.87 2.04 54.64
N ALA A 260 -20.57 2.15 54.34
CA ALA A 260 -19.67 3.08 55.03
C ALA A 260 -20.03 4.55 54.75
N VAL A 261 -20.44 4.88 53.53
CA VAL A 261 -20.93 6.23 53.18
C VAL A 261 -22.22 6.53 53.93
N ALA A 262 -23.18 5.61 53.94
CA ALA A 262 -24.44 5.75 54.68
C ALA A 262 -24.20 5.90 56.19
N ALA A 263 -23.30 5.09 56.77
CA ALA A 263 -22.91 5.21 58.17
C ALA A 263 -22.25 6.58 58.45
N ARG A 264 -21.38 7.07 57.56
CA ARG A 264 -20.76 8.39 57.68
C ARG A 264 -21.80 9.51 57.66
N GLU A 265 -22.79 9.41 56.78
CA GLU A 265 -23.90 10.36 56.70
C GLU A 265 -24.79 10.32 57.95
N GLY A 266 -25.06 9.11 58.47
CA GLY A 266 -25.75 8.92 59.74
C GLY A 266 -25.04 9.61 60.91
N VAL A 267 -23.74 9.34 61.08
CA VAL A 267 -22.93 9.99 62.14
C VAL A 267 -22.86 11.51 61.94
N ARG A 268 -22.76 11.98 60.69
CA ARG A 268 -22.81 13.44 60.41
C ARG A 268 -24.13 14.07 60.81
N ALA A 269 -25.25 13.40 60.57
CA ALA A 269 -26.56 13.88 60.97
C ALA A 269 -26.73 13.91 62.51
N GLU A 270 -26.12 12.96 63.23
CA GLU A 270 -26.10 12.97 64.69
C GLU A 270 -25.22 14.11 65.27
N VAL A 271 -24.02 14.29 64.74
CA VAL A 271 -23.08 15.34 65.20
C VAL A 271 -23.55 16.75 64.83
N TYR A 272 -24.05 16.92 63.62
CA TYR A 272 -24.63 18.17 63.13
C TYR A 272 -26.15 18.09 63.13
N SER A 273 -26.72 17.93 64.32
CA SER A 273 -28.16 18.02 64.47
C SER A 273 -28.65 19.39 63.98
N PRO A 274 -29.86 19.50 63.43
CA PRO A 274 -30.39 20.78 62.93
C PRO A 274 -30.41 21.85 64.03
N GLU A 275 -30.61 21.44 65.29
CA GLU A 275 -30.51 22.31 66.46
C GLU A 275 -29.08 22.80 66.70
N ALA A 276 -28.07 21.92 66.58
CA ALA A 276 -26.67 22.31 66.71
C ALA A 276 -26.24 23.28 65.59
N VAL A 277 -26.70 23.04 64.36
CA VAL A 277 -26.47 23.96 63.23
C VAL A 277 -27.13 25.31 63.49
N ALA A 278 -28.40 25.34 63.90
CA ALA A 278 -29.10 26.58 64.24
C ALA A 278 -28.45 27.32 65.42
N ALA A 279 -27.95 26.60 66.42
CA ALA A 279 -27.21 27.19 67.54
C ALA A 279 -25.87 27.79 67.10
N LEU A 280 -25.13 27.12 66.20
CA LEU A 280 -23.89 27.65 65.62
C LEU A 280 -24.15 28.88 64.74
N GLU A 281 -25.24 28.90 63.97
CA GLU A 281 -25.67 30.07 63.21
C GLU A 281 -26.03 31.25 64.13
N GLY A 282 -26.79 30.99 65.20
CA GLY A 282 -27.12 31.98 66.22
C GLY A 282 -25.88 32.53 66.94
N TYR A 283 -24.93 31.66 67.30
CA TYR A 283 -23.66 32.07 67.90
C TYR A 283 -22.82 32.92 66.94
N ASN A 284 -22.76 32.56 65.65
CA ASN A 284 -22.09 33.36 64.63
C ASN A 284 -22.73 34.76 64.48
N ALA A 285 -24.06 34.85 64.48
CA ALA A 285 -24.77 36.13 64.45
C ALA A 285 -24.44 36.97 65.69
N HIS A 286 -24.46 36.36 66.88
CA HIS A 286 -24.08 37.03 68.12
C HIS A 286 -22.63 37.52 68.10
N LEU A 287 -21.68 36.73 67.57
CA LEU A 287 -20.29 37.16 67.43
C LEU A 287 -20.13 38.33 66.46
N ARG A 288 -20.89 38.36 65.36
CA ARG A 288 -20.91 39.50 64.43
C ARG A 288 -21.45 40.76 65.11
N ASP A 289 -22.56 40.64 65.84
CA ASP A 289 -23.13 41.76 66.59
C ASP A 289 -22.19 42.25 67.69
N ALA A 290 -21.58 41.33 68.44
CA ALA A 290 -20.61 41.66 69.47
C ALA A 290 -19.39 42.39 68.88
N ARG A 291 -18.92 41.97 67.70
CA ARG A 291 -17.85 42.66 66.98
C ARG A 291 -18.26 44.09 66.60
N VAL A 292 -19.45 44.28 66.01
CA VAL A 292 -19.95 45.62 65.66
C VAL A 292 -20.10 46.51 66.91
N ARG A 293 -20.57 45.95 68.03
CA ARG A 293 -20.66 46.68 69.31
C ARG A 293 -19.29 47.05 69.87
N LEU A 294 -18.29 46.18 69.74
CA LEU A 294 -16.92 46.48 70.17
C LEU A 294 -16.31 47.55 69.26
N GLU A 295 -16.52 47.48 67.95
CA GLU A 295 -16.07 48.49 67.00
C GLU A 295 -16.72 49.86 67.31
N SER A 296 -18.03 49.91 67.60
CA SER A 296 -18.70 51.16 68.00
C SER A 296 -18.28 51.66 69.38
N ALA A 297 -18.05 50.76 70.35
CA ALA A 297 -17.51 51.13 71.66
C ALA A 297 -16.10 51.73 71.53
N VAL A 298 -15.24 51.12 70.71
CA VAL A 298 -13.91 51.65 70.38
C VAL A 298 -14.05 53.04 69.75
N ALA A 299 -14.91 53.20 68.73
CA ALA A 299 -15.14 54.50 68.08
C ALA A 299 -15.63 55.58 69.06
N SER A 300 -16.55 55.24 69.97
CA SER A 300 -17.03 56.19 70.99
C SER A 300 -15.98 56.53 72.04
N LEU A 301 -15.12 55.58 72.42
CA LEU A 301 -14.00 55.81 73.32
C LEU A 301 -12.93 56.67 72.64
N THR A 302 -12.65 56.45 71.36
CA THR A 302 -11.73 57.30 70.59
C THR A 302 -12.27 58.72 70.47
N GLU A 303 -13.56 58.90 70.18
CA GLU A 303 -14.20 60.23 70.14
C GLU A 303 -14.13 60.94 71.51
N ARG A 304 -14.37 60.21 72.61
CA ARG A 304 -14.19 60.77 73.96
C ARG A 304 -12.75 61.19 74.22
N LEU A 305 -11.78 60.35 73.86
CA LEU A 305 -10.35 60.69 73.99
C LEU A 305 -9.99 61.91 73.15
N GLU A 306 -10.51 62.02 71.93
CA GLU A 306 -10.37 63.20 71.06
C GLU A 306 -10.96 64.45 71.71
N GLY A 307 -12.14 64.35 72.35
CA GLY A 307 -12.76 65.45 73.10
C GLY A 307 -11.94 65.92 74.31
N TYR A 308 -11.14 65.03 74.92
CA TYR A 308 -10.15 65.39 75.94
C TYR A 308 -8.82 65.90 75.35
N GLY A 309 -8.75 66.09 74.02
CA GLY A 309 -7.54 66.52 73.32
C GLY A 309 -6.48 65.43 73.18
N VAL A 310 -6.79 64.17 73.51
CA VAL A 310 -5.89 63.02 73.42
C VAL A 310 -6.17 62.29 72.11
N GLY A 311 -5.40 62.58 71.06
CA GLY A 311 -5.49 61.86 69.78
C GLY A 311 -5.72 62.74 68.56
N VAL A 312 -6.03 64.03 68.74
CA VAL A 312 -6.02 65.02 67.65
C VAL A 312 -4.61 65.62 67.56
N GLU A 313 -3.92 65.43 66.43
CA GLU A 313 -2.62 66.03 66.13
C GLU A 313 -2.77 67.55 65.95
N GLY A 314 -2.76 68.26 67.07
CA GLY A 314 -2.77 69.72 67.13
C GLY A 314 -2.56 70.18 68.56
N GLU A 315 -1.33 70.59 68.90
CA GLU A 315 -0.94 71.07 70.23
C GLU A 315 -1.82 72.24 70.74
N GLU A 316 -2.43 72.98 69.81
CA GLU A 316 -3.28 74.14 70.12
C GLU A 316 -4.54 73.78 70.93
N ALA A 317 -5.13 72.60 70.73
CA ALA A 317 -6.33 72.18 71.46
C ALA A 317 -6.00 71.72 72.89
N LYS A 318 -4.88 71.01 73.06
CA LYS A 318 -4.33 70.64 74.38
C LYS A 318 -3.89 71.89 75.15
N GLU A 319 -3.27 72.86 74.47
CA GLU A 319 -2.83 74.11 75.09
C GLU A 319 -4.01 74.96 75.56
N LYS A 320 -5.09 75.06 74.77
CA LYS A 320 -6.32 75.78 75.18
C LYS A 320 -6.98 75.15 76.40
N THR A 321 -7.15 73.82 76.40
CA THR A 321 -7.77 73.11 77.53
C THR A 321 -6.90 73.16 78.80
N LEU A 322 -5.58 73.00 78.68
CA LEU A 322 -4.64 73.17 79.79
C LEU A 322 -4.60 74.62 80.31
N ARG A 323 -4.69 75.63 79.42
CA ARG A 323 -4.82 77.04 79.83
C ARG A 323 -6.11 77.30 80.60
N GLU A 324 -7.24 76.74 80.15
CA GLU A 324 -8.52 76.88 80.87
C GLU A 324 -8.49 76.22 82.24
N ILE A 325 -7.88 75.02 82.35
CA ILE A 325 -7.71 74.32 83.64
C ILE A 325 -6.78 75.13 84.55
N ALA A 326 -5.64 75.61 84.05
CA ALA A 326 -4.70 76.43 84.83
C ALA A 326 -5.33 77.76 85.29
N LYS A 327 -6.20 78.36 84.47
CA LYS A 327 -6.92 79.59 84.82
C LYS A 327 -7.90 79.35 85.97
N LYS A 328 -8.72 78.29 85.87
CA LYS A 328 -9.62 77.88 86.95
C LYS A 328 -8.89 77.50 88.24
N TYR A 329 -7.72 76.86 88.12
CA TYR A 329 -6.91 76.50 89.29
C TYR A 329 -6.37 77.75 90.00
N ARG A 330 -5.92 78.77 89.25
CA ARG A 330 -5.52 80.07 89.83
C ARG A 330 -6.67 80.81 90.50
N GLU A 331 -7.86 80.79 89.92
CA GLU A 331 -9.05 81.40 90.52
C GLU A 331 -9.39 80.72 91.86
N LEU A 332 -9.37 79.39 91.91
CA LEU A 332 -9.59 78.63 93.16
C LEU A 332 -8.48 78.82 94.20
N GLU A 333 -7.22 78.98 93.77
CA GLU A 333 -6.11 79.24 94.67
C GLU A 333 -6.22 80.63 95.31
N GLY A 334 -6.63 81.64 94.53
CA GLY A 334 -6.96 82.97 95.05
C GLY A 334 -8.13 82.95 96.05
N GLU A 335 -9.22 82.25 95.73
CA GLU A 335 -10.36 82.08 96.65
C GLU A 335 -9.94 81.37 97.96
N LEU A 336 -9.01 80.41 97.88
CA LEU A 336 -8.47 79.71 99.05
C LEU A 336 -7.52 80.60 99.89
N GLU A 337 -6.69 81.43 99.26
CA GLU A 337 -5.84 82.40 99.96
C GLU A 337 -6.66 83.50 100.65
N ASP A 338 -7.70 84.01 99.97
CA ASP A 338 -8.65 84.96 100.56
C ASP A 338 -9.37 84.32 101.76
N ALA A 339 -9.89 83.10 101.62
CA ALA A 339 -10.51 82.37 102.73
C ALA A 339 -9.54 82.08 103.89
N LYS A 340 -8.26 81.81 103.61
CA LYS A 340 -7.22 81.66 104.65
C LYS A 340 -6.91 82.98 105.36
N SER A 341 -6.79 84.08 104.61
CA SER A 341 -6.51 85.40 105.18
C SER A 341 -7.67 85.93 106.05
N ASP A 342 -8.91 85.62 105.68
CA ASP A 342 -10.10 85.91 106.49
C ASP A 342 -10.14 85.05 107.77
N LEU A 343 -9.72 83.78 107.71
CA LEU A 343 -9.56 82.93 108.90
C LEU A 343 -8.44 83.43 109.83
N GLU A 344 -7.32 83.92 109.29
CA GLU A 344 -6.24 84.51 110.11
C GLU A 344 -6.65 85.82 110.79
N ARG A 345 -7.52 86.63 110.16
CA ARG A 345 -8.11 87.83 110.77
C ARG A 345 -9.09 87.53 111.89
N LEU A 346 -9.83 86.42 111.82
CA LEU A 346 -10.75 85.97 112.88
C LEU A 346 -10.04 85.24 114.04
N GLY A 347 -8.73 84.96 113.93
CA GLY A 347 -7.93 84.27 114.95
C GLY A 347 -7.18 85.17 115.95
N ARG A 348 -7.31 86.51 115.86
CA ARG A 348 -6.72 87.48 116.81
C ARG A 348 -7.71 88.62 117.17
N ALA A 349 -8.84 88.28 117.80
CA ALA A 349 -9.66 89.18 118.62
C ALA A 349 -10.61 88.35 119.50
#